data_AF-A0A8C0TWQ4-F1
#
_entry.id   AF-A0A8C0TWQ4-F1
#
_cell.length_a   1.000
_cell.length_b   1.000
_cell.length_c   1.000
_cell.angle_alpha   90.00
_cell.angle_beta   90.00
_cell.angle_gamma   90.00
#
_symmetry.space_group_name_H-M   'P 1'
#
loop_
_entity.id
_entity.type
_entity.pdbx_description
1 polymer ?
#
loop_
_entity_poly.entity_id
_entity_poly.type
_entity_poly.pdbx_seq_one_letter_code
_entity_poly.pdbx_strand_id
1 'polypeptide(L)'
;MKSDLWYFLLFCFQVEALTGEINDSTKSEMFTFHDGGVQILCKFNAIVSQYKMELLKGTEVLCDLTTTKENGNTVSKNPKFCQSQSSSDGVSFFLYNLDSSHASYYACQLSIFDPPPFQRKNISREYLNVYESQTCCQLKFWLPIGCAAFVVVYIFGCIFLCWLTKKV
;
A
#
# COMPACT_ATOMS: atom_id res chain seq x y z
N MET A 1 -35.87 6.20 -31.20
CA MET A 1 -35.04 4.97 -31.08
C MET A 1 -33.59 5.09 -31.55
N LYS A 2 -33.16 6.12 -32.31
CA LYS A 2 -31.73 6.32 -32.66
C LYS A 2 -30.94 7.19 -31.66
N SER A 3 -31.63 8.06 -30.91
CA SER A 3 -31.02 9.01 -29.98
C SER A 3 -30.56 8.36 -28.67
N ASP A 4 -31.38 7.46 -28.10
CA ASP A 4 -31.13 6.84 -26.78
C ASP A 4 -29.89 5.93 -26.76
N LEU A 5 -29.57 5.30 -27.89
CA LEU A 5 -28.41 4.42 -28.03
C LEU A 5 -27.08 5.21 -27.99
N TRP A 6 -27.11 6.47 -28.44
CA TRP A 6 -25.94 7.35 -28.44
C TRP A 6 -25.63 7.86 -27.03
N TYR A 7 -26.66 8.18 -26.23
CA TYR A 7 -26.49 8.54 -24.82
C TYR A 7 -25.96 7.38 -23.98
N PHE A 8 -26.39 6.15 -24.25
CA PHE A 8 -25.86 4.95 -23.58
C PHE A 8 -24.37 4.73 -23.86
N LEU A 9 -23.95 4.86 -25.12
CA LEU A 9 -22.55 4.75 -25.52
C LEU A 9 -21.68 5.84 -24.88
N LEU A 10 -22.17 7.09 -24.86
CA LEU A 10 -21.49 8.20 -24.19
C LEU A 10 -21.34 7.94 -22.68
N PHE A 11 -22.38 7.41 -22.03
CA PHE A 11 -22.34 7.13 -20.59
C PHE A 11 -21.35 6.02 -20.23
N CYS A 12 -21.31 4.93 -21.00
CA CYS A 12 -20.33 3.85 -20.81
C CYS A 12 -18.88 4.34 -20.97
N PHE A 13 -18.62 5.21 -21.95
CA PHE A 13 -17.28 5.75 -22.20
C PHE A 13 -16.79 6.67 -21.06
N GLN A 14 -17.69 7.42 -20.43
CA GLN A 14 -17.37 8.26 -19.27
C GLN A 14 -17.03 7.42 -18.04
N VAL A 15 -17.72 6.28 -17.85
CA VAL A 15 -17.42 5.35 -16.76
C VAL A 15 -16.06 4.69 -16.98
N GLU A 16 -15.75 4.27 -18.21
CA GLU A 16 -14.46 3.66 -18.54
C GLU A 16 -13.29 4.64 -18.35
N ALA A 17 -13.47 5.92 -18.74
CA ALA A 17 -12.49 6.99 -18.49
C ALA A 17 -12.27 7.30 -17.00
N LEU A 18 -13.30 7.18 -16.15
CA LEU A 18 -13.20 7.31 -14.69
C LEU A 18 -12.52 6.10 -14.02
N THR A 19 -12.41 4.97 -14.72
CA THR A 19 -11.66 3.79 -14.28
C THR A 19 -10.17 3.87 -14.62
N GLY A 20 -9.69 5.03 -15.09
CA GLY A 20 -8.28 5.29 -15.32
C GLY A 20 -7.46 4.79 -14.13
N GLU A 21 -6.67 3.75 -14.41
CA GLU A 21 -5.77 3.08 -13.50
C GLU A 21 -4.87 4.13 -12.84
N ILE A 22 -5.13 4.43 -11.57
CA ILE A 22 -4.30 5.34 -10.78
C ILE A 22 -3.02 4.57 -10.46
N ASN A 23 -2.11 4.55 -11.43
CA ASN A 23 -0.74 4.06 -11.27
C ASN A 23 0.06 5.09 -10.49
N ASP A 24 -0.33 5.33 -9.23
CA ASP A 24 0.44 6.10 -8.28
C ASP A 24 1.42 5.17 -7.56
N SER A 25 2.33 4.58 -8.32
CA SER A 25 3.50 3.92 -7.77
C SER A 25 4.60 4.97 -7.70
N THR A 26 4.55 5.83 -6.69
CA THR A 26 5.73 6.58 -6.27
C THR A 26 6.74 5.53 -5.80
N LYS A 27 7.66 5.15 -6.68
CA LYS A 27 8.62 4.08 -6.43
C LYS A 27 9.59 4.53 -5.33
N SER A 28 9.29 4.18 -4.08
CA SER A 28 10.21 4.32 -2.96
C SER A 28 11.36 3.33 -3.13
N GLU A 29 12.58 3.77 -2.81
CA GLU A 29 13.76 2.89 -2.82
C GLU A 29 13.88 2.06 -1.52
N MET A 30 13.21 2.49 -0.45
CA MET A 30 13.23 1.87 0.87
C MET A 30 12.09 0.87 1.07
N PHE A 31 10.92 1.12 0.48
CA PHE A 31 9.72 0.30 0.67
C PHE A 31 9.41 -0.55 -0.55
N THR A 32 9.17 -1.84 -0.33
CA THR A 32 8.60 -2.74 -1.33
C THR A 32 7.34 -3.38 -0.74
N PHE A 33 6.21 -3.15 -1.39
CA PHE A 33 4.92 -3.70 -0.99
C PHE A 33 4.76 -5.11 -1.55
N HIS A 34 4.30 -6.04 -0.71
CA HIS A 34 3.99 -7.42 -1.07
C HIS A 34 2.63 -7.82 -0.48
N ASP A 35 2.08 -8.95 -0.91
CA ASP A 35 0.76 -9.41 -0.46
C ASP A 35 0.71 -9.60 1.07
N GLY A 36 0.07 -8.64 1.76
CA GLY A 36 -0.14 -8.66 3.21
C GLY A 36 0.89 -7.91 4.07
N GLY A 37 1.83 -7.16 3.46
CA GLY A 37 2.81 -6.41 4.24
C GLY A 37 3.75 -5.50 3.44
N VAL A 38 4.75 -4.97 4.14
CA VAL A 38 5.81 -4.13 3.57
C VAL A 38 7.17 -4.69 3.94
N GLN A 39 8.02 -4.81 2.93
CA GLN A 39 9.45 -5.01 3.09
C GLN A 39 10.15 -3.64 3.11
N ILE A 40 10.96 -3.42 4.14
CA ILE A 40 11.76 -2.22 4.34
C ILE A 40 13.23 -2.60 4.18
N LEU A 41 13.88 -2.08 3.14
CA LEU A 41 15.29 -2.36 2.86
C LEU A 41 16.17 -1.20 3.34
N CYS A 42 16.95 -1.46 4.39
CA CYS A 42 17.99 -0.55 4.88
C CYS A 42 19.31 -0.88 4.16
N LYS A 43 19.59 -0.21 3.04
CA LYS A 43 20.83 -0.42 2.27
C LYS A 43 22.03 0.21 2.97
N PHE A 44 23.10 -0.54 3.17
CA PHE A 44 24.36 0.02 3.64
C PHE A 44 25.54 -0.73 3.04
N ASN A 45 26.51 0.01 2.52
CA ASN A 45 27.70 -0.54 1.89
C ASN A 45 28.90 -0.41 2.84
N ALA A 46 28.90 -1.19 3.91
CA ALA A 46 29.98 -1.15 4.90
C ALA A 46 30.56 -2.55 5.11
N ILE A 47 31.89 -2.64 5.05
CA ILE A 47 32.64 -3.81 5.49
C ILE A 47 32.61 -3.81 7.02
N VAL A 48 31.51 -4.29 7.60
CA VAL A 48 31.30 -4.32 9.05
C VAL A 48 31.16 -5.74 9.52
N SER A 49 31.98 -6.11 10.50
CA SER A 49 31.95 -7.45 11.10
C SER A 49 31.01 -7.52 12.29
N GLN A 50 30.76 -6.39 12.97
CA GLN A 50 29.80 -6.30 14.07
C GLN A 50 29.01 -5.00 13.98
N TYR A 51 27.69 -5.15 13.88
CA TYR A 51 26.79 -4.02 13.77
C TYR A 51 25.42 -4.34 14.38
N LYS A 52 24.69 -3.28 14.72
CA LYS A 52 23.29 -3.31 15.07
C LYS A 52 22.51 -2.42 14.11
N MET A 53 21.46 -2.97 13.51
CA MET A 53 20.49 -2.23 12.71
C MET A 53 19.20 -2.09 13.50
N GLU A 54 18.66 -0.88 13.56
CA GLU A 54 17.40 -0.56 14.22
C GLU A 54 16.45 0.10 13.22
N LEU A 55 15.23 -0.42 13.15
CA LEU A 55 14.14 0.20 12.43
C LEU A 55 13.30 1.03 13.40
N LEU A 56 13.20 2.32 13.15
CA LEU A 56 12.49 3.28 13.98
C LEU A 56 11.16 3.66 13.33
N LYS A 57 10.06 3.65 14.07
CA LYS A 57 8.79 4.31 13.71
C LYS A 57 8.72 5.62 14.49
N GLY A 58 9.01 6.74 13.84
CA GLY A 58 9.17 8.04 14.50
C GLY A 58 10.37 8.05 15.44
N THR A 59 10.13 7.85 16.74
CA THR A 59 11.17 7.77 17.78
C THR A 59 11.26 6.39 18.45
N GLU A 60 10.31 5.50 18.17
CA GLU A 60 10.23 4.18 18.80
C GLU A 60 10.98 3.13 17.98
N VAL A 61 11.76 2.28 18.64
CA VAL A 61 12.44 1.14 18.00
C VAL A 61 11.42 0.03 17.80
N LEU A 62 11.07 -0.22 16.53
CA LEU A 62 10.11 -1.26 16.15
C LEU A 62 10.78 -2.63 16.02
N CYS A 63 11.98 -2.66 15.44
CA CYS A 63 12.74 -3.89 15.25
C CYS A 63 14.22 -3.62 15.39
N ASP A 64 14.97 -4.62 15.83
CA ASP A 64 16.41 -4.60 15.78
C ASP A 64 17.00 -5.90 15.22
N LEU A 65 18.16 -5.78 14.59
CA LEU A 65 18.98 -6.91 14.18
C LEU A 65 20.39 -6.65 14.66
N THR A 66 20.94 -7.57 15.45
CA THR A 66 22.33 -7.50 15.89
C THR A 66 23.12 -8.62 15.23
N THR A 67 24.21 -8.24 14.58
CA THR A 67 25.13 -9.18 13.95
C THR A 67 26.46 -9.13 14.69
N THR A 68 26.90 -10.30 15.15
CA THR A 68 28.15 -10.50 15.89
C THR A 68 29.03 -11.52 15.16
N LYS A 69 30.35 -11.45 15.35
CA LYS A 69 31.32 -12.33 14.68
C LYS A 69 31.10 -13.84 14.89
N GLU A 70 30.53 -14.21 16.03
CA GLU A 70 30.56 -15.59 16.53
C GLU A 70 29.26 -16.38 16.32
N ASN A 71 28.16 -15.70 15.93
CA ASN A 71 26.87 -16.34 15.75
C ASN A 71 26.12 -15.71 14.58
N GLY A 72 25.61 -16.54 13.68
CA GLY A 72 24.74 -16.11 12.59
C GLY A 72 23.49 -15.46 13.16
N ASN A 73 23.39 -14.14 13.03
CA ASN A 73 22.23 -13.28 13.25
C ASN A 73 21.51 -13.49 14.60
N THR A 74 21.76 -12.62 15.59
CA THR A 74 20.92 -12.59 16.80
C THR A 74 19.62 -11.83 16.50
N VAL A 75 18.50 -12.56 16.54
CA VAL A 75 17.17 -12.10 16.13
C VAL A 75 16.53 -11.17 17.18
N SER A 76 15.96 -10.10 16.62
CA SER A 76 15.07 -9.03 17.12
C SER A 76 14.33 -9.17 18.45
N LYS A 77 14.24 -8.04 19.15
CA LYS A 77 13.24 -7.73 20.18
C LYS A 77 11.86 -7.58 19.50
N ASN A 78 10.91 -8.45 19.86
CA ASN A 78 9.54 -8.56 19.30
C ASN A 78 9.40 -9.27 17.94
N PRO A 79 9.77 -10.57 17.84
CA PRO A 79 9.78 -11.34 16.60
C PRO A 79 8.39 -11.60 15.99
N LYS A 80 7.29 -11.29 16.72
CA LYS A 80 5.92 -11.56 16.25
C LYS A 80 5.44 -10.58 15.19
N PHE A 81 5.94 -9.34 15.20
CA PHE A 81 5.48 -8.28 14.28
C PHE A 81 6.52 -7.94 13.20
N CYS A 82 7.78 -8.31 13.44
CA CYS A 82 8.87 -7.92 12.58
C CYS A 82 9.86 -9.07 12.36
N GLN A 83 9.95 -9.51 11.11
CA GLN A 83 10.95 -10.48 10.68
C GLN A 83 12.11 -9.75 10.01
N SER A 84 13.33 -9.96 10.52
CA SER A 84 14.55 -9.34 9.99
C SER A 84 15.37 -10.35 9.21
N GLN A 85 15.86 -9.96 8.03
CA GLN A 85 16.76 -10.74 7.20
C GLN A 85 17.95 -9.89 6.76
N SER A 86 19.17 -10.39 6.97
CA SER A 86 20.39 -9.78 6.42
C SER A 86 20.62 -10.23 4.98
N SER A 87 20.96 -9.30 4.08
CA SER A 87 21.39 -9.57 2.71
C SER A 87 22.78 -8.95 2.43
N SER A 88 23.36 -9.20 1.25
CA SER A 88 24.62 -8.57 0.82
C SER A 88 24.53 -7.05 0.75
N ASP A 89 23.34 -6.53 0.44
CA ASP A 89 23.10 -5.11 0.16
C ASP A 89 22.61 -4.36 1.40
N GLY A 90 22.31 -5.06 2.50
CA GLY A 90 21.90 -4.44 3.76
C GLY A 90 21.04 -5.33 4.67
N VAL A 91 20.11 -4.73 5.41
CA VAL A 91 19.11 -5.45 6.23
C VAL A 91 17.72 -5.18 5.69
N SER A 92 16.93 -6.25 5.51
CA SER A 92 15.51 -6.20 5.22
C SER A 92 14.68 -6.46 6.46
N PHE A 93 13.68 -5.63 6.71
CA PHE A 93 12.66 -5.84 7.73
C PHE A 93 11.30 -6.07 7.06
N PHE A 94 10.61 -7.12 7.45
CA PHE A 94 9.27 -7.46 6.98
C PHE A 94 8.27 -7.14 8.07
N LEU A 95 7.34 -6.24 7.75
CA LEU A 95 6.22 -5.85 8.60
C LEU A 95 4.93 -6.45 8.04
N TYR A 96 4.18 -7.14 8.89
CA TYR A 96 2.91 -7.79 8.55
C TYR A 96 1.75 -7.10 9.26
N ASN A 97 0.53 -7.26 8.75
CA ASN A 97 -0.70 -6.74 9.37
C ASN A 97 -0.65 -5.22 9.60
N LEU A 98 -0.18 -4.47 8.60
CA LEU A 98 -0.17 -3.00 8.64
C LEU A 98 -1.58 -2.45 8.40
N ASP A 99 -1.96 -1.45 9.19
CA ASP A 99 -3.19 -0.67 9.01
C ASP A 99 -2.86 0.83 8.82
N SER A 100 -3.88 1.67 8.62
CA SER A 100 -3.71 3.12 8.45
C SER A 100 -3.08 3.83 9.66
N SER A 101 -3.14 3.25 10.86
CA SER A 101 -2.47 3.75 12.07
C SER A 101 -0.94 3.52 12.07
N HIS A 102 -0.47 2.68 11.15
CA HIS A 102 0.96 2.45 10.94
C HIS A 102 1.62 3.49 10.04
N ALA A 103 0.85 4.38 9.41
CA ALA A 103 1.40 5.45 8.58
C ALA A 103 2.26 6.41 9.43
N SER A 104 3.56 6.48 9.13
CA SER A 104 4.53 7.29 9.88
C SER A 104 5.85 7.41 9.13
N TYR A 105 6.76 8.21 9.69
CA TYR A 105 8.16 8.22 9.26
C TYR A 105 8.89 7.00 9.81
N TYR A 106 9.43 6.20 8.91
CA TYR A 106 10.30 5.09 9.23
C TYR A 106 11.75 5.50 8.98
N ALA A 107 12.66 5.13 9.88
CA ALA A 107 14.07 5.41 9.74
C ALA A 107 14.94 4.19 10.06
N CYS A 108 15.98 3.99 9.27
CA CYS A 108 17.00 2.97 9.52
C CYS A 108 18.19 3.59 10.26
N GLN A 109 18.48 3.09 11.45
CA GLN A 109 19.63 3.50 12.24
C GLN A 109 20.65 2.36 12.35
N LEU A 110 21.87 2.63 11.93
CA LEU A 110 22.99 1.69 11.96
C LEU A 110 23.99 2.11 13.04
N SER A 111 24.29 1.16 13.92
CA SER A 111 25.36 1.26 14.90
C SER A 111 26.46 0.25 14.57
N ILE A 112 27.66 0.72 14.26
CA ILE A 112 28.82 -0.09 13.89
C ILE A 112 29.71 -0.22 15.12
N PHE A 113 30.01 -1.45 15.52
CA PHE A 113 30.92 -1.75 16.63
C PHE A 113 32.30 -2.19 16.11
N ASP A 114 32.33 -2.83 14.95
CA ASP A 114 33.56 -3.31 14.32
C ASP A 114 33.51 -3.13 12.80
N PRO A 115 34.47 -2.40 12.19
CA PRO A 115 35.71 -1.90 12.78
C PRO A 115 35.53 -0.70 13.75
N PRO A 116 36.34 -0.59 14.81
CA PRO A 116 36.41 0.63 15.61
C PRO A 116 36.89 1.81 14.74
N PRO A 117 36.50 3.06 15.06
CA PRO A 117 35.72 3.48 16.23
C PRO A 117 34.22 3.20 16.11
N PHE A 118 33.52 3.20 17.25
CA PHE A 118 32.05 3.11 17.27
C PHE A 118 31.43 4.25 16.44
N GLN A 119 30.57 3.88 15.50
CA GLN A 119 29.89 4.84 14.63
C GLN A 119 28.38 4.60 14.68
N ARG A 120 27.61 5.68 14.82
CA ARG A 120 26.15 5.65 14.69
C ARG A 120 25.74 6.53 13.51
N LYS A 121 24.95 5.98 12.59
CA LYS A 121 24.51 6.65 11.36
C LYS A 121 23.02 6.41 11.13
N ASN A 122 22.32 7.44 10.67
CA ASN A 122 20.96 7.30 10.15
C ASN A 122 21.09 7.11 8.63
N ILE A 123 20.71 5.94 8.14
CA ILE A 123 20.92 5.55 6.73
C ILE A 123 19.85 6.16 5.85
N SER A 124 18.60 5.96 6.24
CA SER A 124 17.43 6.34 5.44
C SER A 124 16.31 6.77 6.36
N ARG A 125 15.46 7.67 5.86
CA ARG A 125 14.24 8.09 6.52
C ARG A 125 13.20 8.40 5.46
N GLU A 126 12.12 7.62 5.43
CA GLU A 126 11.03 7.80 4.48
C GLU A 126 9.69 7.68 5.17
N TYR A 127 8.67 8.34 4.61
CA TYR A 127 7.31 8.26 5.12
C TYR A 127 6.61 7.07 4.48
N LEU A 128 6.15 6.12 5.30
CA LEU A 128 5.31 5.04 4.84
C LEU A 128 3.85 5.49 4.92
N ASN A 129 3.20 5.58 3.77
CA ASN A 129 1.76 5.73 3.72
C ASN A 129 1.12 4.35 3.52
N VAL A 130 0.26 3.93 4.46
CA VAL A 130 -0.48 2.68 4.35
C VAL A 130 -1.88 3.02 3.88
N TYR A 131 -2.16 2.72 2.61
CA TYR A 131 -3.51 2.87 2.07
C TYR A 131 -4.38 1.72 2.57
N GLU A 132 -5.47 2.07 3.23
CA GLU A 132 -6.50 1.11 3.56
C GLU A 132 -7.23 0.75 2.25
N SER A 133 -6.98 -0.45 1.73
CA SER A 133 -7.62 -0.94 0.50
C SER A 133 -9.12 -1.24 0.69
N GLN A 134 -9.66 -0.98 1.88
CA GLN A 134 -11.01 -1.32 2.22
C GLN A 134 -11.98 -0.20 1.85
N THR A 135 -12.90 -0.55 0.95
CA THR A 135 -14.18 0.11 0.60
C THR A 135 -14.25 1.01 -0.63
N CYS A 136 -13.14 1.38 -1.28
CA CYS A 136 -13.22 2.14 -2.54
C CYS A 136 -13.95 1.36 -3.65
N CYS A 137 -13.88 0.02 -3.63
CA CYS A 137 -14.52 -0.84 -4.63
C CYS A 137 -15.95 -1.29 -4.30
N GLN A 138 -16.43 -1.13 -3.05
CA GLN A 138 -17.80 -1.51 -2.68
C GLN A 138 -18.81 -0.49 -3.17
N LEU A 139 -18.51 0.82 -3.04
CA LEU A 139 -19.35 1.89 -3.59
C LEU A 139 -19.37 1.85 -5.13
N LYS A 140 -18.23 1.47 -5.73
CA LYS A 140 -18.06 1.36 -7.19
C LYS A 140 -18.96 0.30 -7.83
N PHE A 141 -19.36 -0.73 -7.07
CA PHE A 141 -20.29 -1.78 -7.55
C PHE A 141 -21.77 -1.39 -7.42
N TRP A 142 -22.15 -0.62 -6.39
CA TRP A 142 -23.54 -0.22 -6.17
C TRP A 142 -24.01 0.88 -7.12
N LEU A 143 -23.11 1.78 -7.52
CA LEU A 143 -23.42 2.88 -8.43
C LEU A 143 -23.94 2.39 -9.82
N PRO A 144 -23.29 1.45 -10.53
CA PRO A 144 -23.80 0.93 -11.80
C PRO A 144 -25.10 0.12 -11.65
N ILE A 145 -25.27 -0.60 -10.53
CA ILE A 145 -26.52 -1.33 -10.23
C ILE A 145 -27.68 -0.35 -10.05
N GLY A 146 -27.47 0.74 -9.32
CA GLY A 146 -28.46 1.80 -9.13
C GLY A 146 -28.83 2.49 -10.44
N CYS A 147 -27.85 2.83 -11.29
CA CYS A 147 -28.10 3.41 -12.60
C CYS A 147 -28.91 2.47 -13.51
N ALA A 148 -28.59 1.17 -13.54
CA ALA A 148 -29.32 0.19 -14.34
C ALA A 148 -30.79 0.06 -13.91
N ALA A 149 -31.05 0.00 -12.61
CA ALA A 149 -32.41 -0.07 -12.07
C ALA A 149 -33.25 1.18 -12.44
N PHE A 150 -32.65 2.37 -12.37
CA PHE A 150 -33.34 3.63 -12.67
C PHE A 150 -33.77 3.72 -14.15
N VAL A 151 -32.91 3.28 -15.06
CA VAL A 151 -33.23 3.22 -16.50
C VAL A 151 -34.41 2.28 -16.78
N VAL A 152 -34.43 1.11 -16.14
CA VAL A 152 -35.53 0.13 -16.31
C VAL A 152 -36.86 0.72 -15.87
N VAL A 153 -36.91 1.36 -14.69
CA VAL A 153 -38.14 2.00 -14.18
C VAL A 153 -38.61 3.12 -15.11
N TYR A 154 -37.68 3.93 -15.64
CA TYR A 154 -38.01 5.01 -16.58
C TYR A 154 -38.63 4.47 -17.88
N ILE A 155 -38.06 3.41 -18.46
CA ILE A 155 -38.60 2.76 -19.67
C ILE A 155 -40.01 2.22 -19.41
N PHE A 156 -40.22 1.50 -18.30
CA PHE A 156 -41.55 0.98 -17.96
C PHE A 156 -42.57 2.09 -17.72
N GLY A 157 -42.19 3.16 -17.03
CA GLY A 157 -43.04 4.34 -16.81
C GLY A 157 -43.45 5.01 -18.12
N CYS A 158 -42.51 5.19 -19.06
CA CYS A 158 -42.79 5.74 -20.38
C CYS A 158 -43.75 4.86 -21.19
N ILE A 159 -43.58 3.53 -21.17
CA ILE A 159 -44.49 2.59 -21.84
C ILE A 159 -45.90 2.70 -21.25
N PHE A 160 -46.01 2.77 -19.92
CA PHE A 160 -47.30 2.85 -19.22
C PHE A 160 -48.04 4.16 -19.52
N LEU A 161 -47.32 5.29 -19.52
CA LEU A 161 -47.88 6.60 -19.90
C LEU A 161 -48.33 6.64 -21.37
N CYS A 162 -47.53 6.10 -22.29
CA CYS A 162 -47.90 5.98 -23.70
C CYS A 162 -49.10 5.05 -23.92
N TRP A 163 -49.25 4.01 -23.10
CA TRP A 163 -50.44 3.15 -23.10
C TRP A 163 -51.68 3.88 -22.61
N LEU A 164 -51.57 4.67 -21.55
CA LEU A 164 -52.68 5.45 -21.02
C LEU A 164 -53.14 6.53 -22.00
N THR A 165 -52.22 7.25 -22.64
CA THR A 165 -52.57 8.30 -23.62
C THR A 165 -53.16 7.77 -24.92
N LYS A 166 -52.93 6.49 -25.26
CA LYS A 166 -53.61 5.82 -26.39
C LYS A 166 -54.98 5.24 -26.06
N LYS A 167 -55.32 5.13 -24.77
CA LYS A 167 -56.58 4.55 -24.28
C LYS A 167 -57.61 5.60 -23.85
N VAL A 168 -57.25 6.88 -23.86
CA VAL A 168 -58.13 8.04 -23.74
C VAL A 168 -58.44 8.56 -25.14
#